data_AF-A0A1H8APV4-F1
#
_entry.id   AF-A0A1H8APV4-F1
#
_cell.length_a   1.000
_cell.length_b   1.000
_cell.length_c   1.000
_cell.angle_alpha   90.00
_cell.angle_beta   90.00
_cell.angle_gamma   90.00
#
_symmetry.space_group_name_H-M   'P 1'
#
loop_
_entity.id
_entity.type
_entity.pdbx_description
1 polymer ?
#
loop_
_entity_poly.entity_id
_entity_poly.type
_entity_poly.pdbx_seq_one_letter_code
_entity_poly.pdbx_strand_id
1 'polypeptide(L)'
;MEWPLKQHFNLTTYSLHITLYDVAFLAAIFTGLTFSLLLWFTKNINFIANRFLAIAVLIIVLWMAWVLGNSIGLDVYVPHWSRLPFRFSLALGPFIYFYVLKITQPGYKLRLTDLLHFIPLLLQQCILAWGIGDNISVATYYTPIFRQLGLILNMAAFISVLTYLYISFRLIESYYQQLKFNNVNDRYRNQMRWLSRLIRAFGLLWLLWLPYTATDYFYFHYQLGMQAYYPLYLLLAGMMIWIAATAHSKPGSSVMVQASPVFKTPVSAELRQKGAWLRKVIEANRYYEDAELNLTSLAEKLGLTVHELSRIINVALKKNFNDFINEYRVAEVICKMLDPAFAHITLLGIALESGFNSKSSFNRIFKQLTGKSPAEYKNEPQKEFPSYNLRRHAQFARVISKHETTTKWSSPKLNRSYMFKNYFKIAWRNITRHQSYSAINVAGLAVGIAACLLIFVVVQYELSFDTYQPGYKSTYRIVTKKEREGNIRYSAGISTPAVDAFRLYYPQAVVAGINAIYGSQIVAQANGSPAGDKKFVENTGIMFAEPQLFDIFSATWLAGSASALRDPDMVVIDKSSAIKYFGNWQ
;
A
#
# COMPACT_ATOMS: atom_id res chain seq x y z
N MET A 1 -26.77 -27.89 -14.06
CA MET A 1 -26.48 -26.93 -12.97
C MET A 1 -27.05 -25.60 -13.44
N GLU A 2 -28.33 -25.41 -13.15
CA GLU A 2 -29.12 -24.25 -13.60
C GLU A 2 -28.68 -23.00 -12.84
N TRP A 3 -28.37 -21.94 -13.58
CA TRP A 3 -28.19 -20.60 -13.02
C TRP A 3 -29.26 -19.67 -13.61
N PRO A 4 -29.86 -18.80 -12.78
CA PRO A 4 -31.02 -18.01 -13.17
C PRO A 4 -30.57 -16.84 -14.05
N LEU A 5 -30.87 -16.90 -15.34
CA LEU A 5 -30.79 -15.74 -16.24
C LEU A 5 -31.98 -14.80 -15.96
N LYS A 6 -31.90 -14.11 -14.83
CA LYS A 6 -32.63 -12.86 -14.57
C LYS A 6 -31.61 -11.73 -14.58
N GLN A 7 -31.60 -10.94 -15.65
CA GLN A 7 -31.69 -9.47 -15.57
C GLN A 7 -31.63 -8.89 -16.98
N HIS A 8 -32.56 -7.99 -17.25
CA HIS A 8 -32.54 -7.09 -18.38
C HIS A 8 -31.13 -6.49 -18.53
N PHE A 9 -30.42 -6.84 -19.61
CA PHE A 9 -29.32 -6.02 -20.12
C PHE A 9 -29.92 -4.77 -20.76
N ASN A 10 -30.46 -3.87 -19.92
CA ASN A 10 -30.25 -2.46 -20.18
C ASN A 10 -28.74 -2.29 -20.08
N LEU A 11 -28.04 -2.31 -21.21
CA LEU A 11 -26.72 -1.71 -21.33
C LEU A 11 -26.91 -0.19 -21.14
N THR A 12 -27.32 0.25 -19.95
CA THR A 12 -26.82 1.49 -19.41
C THR A 12 -25.32 1.27 -19.38
N THR A 13 -24.62 1.85 -20.35
CA THR A 13 -23.17 1.91 -20.37
C THR A 13 -22.74 2.56 -19.06
N TYR A 14 -22.48 1.74 -18.04
CA TYR A 14 -21.80 2.11 -16.82
C TYR A 14 -20.33 2.32 -17.19
N SER A 15 -20.05 3.36 -17.97
CA SER A 15 -18.68 3.76 -18.27
C SER A 15 -18.10 4.37 -16.99
N LEU A 16 -17.42 3.54 -16.21
CA LEU A 16 -16.65 3.96 -15.05
C LEU A 16 -15.50 4.82 -15.59
N HIS A 17 -15.72 6.14 -15.62
CA HIS A 17 -14.71 7.11 -16.07
C HIS A 17 -13.64 7.22 -14.98
N ILE A 18 -12.63 6.36 -15.06
CA ILE A 18 -11.45 6.43 -14.19
C ILE A 18 -10.48 7.43 -14.80
N THR A 19 -10.20 8.50 -14.07
CA THR A 19 -9.18 9.50 -14.38
C THR A 19 -7.84 9.13 -13.75
N LEU A 20 -6.76 9.80 -14.18
CA LEU A 20 -5.44 9.63 -13.57
C LEU A 20 -5.43 10.03 -12.08
N TYR A 21 -6.27 10.99 -11.69
CA TYR A 21 -6.44 11.40 -10.30
C TYR A 21 -7.06 10.29 -9.46
N ASP A 22 -8.00 9.53 -10.01
CA ASP A 22 -8.68 8.44 -9.29
C ASP A 22 -7.68 7.32 -8.96
N VAL A 23 -6.78 7.01 -9.90
CA VAL A 23 -5.66 6.09 -9.69
C VAL A 23 -4.71 6.62 -8.61
N ALA A 24 -4.40 7.92 -8.63
CA ALA A 24 -3.55 8.55 -7.61
C ALA A 24 -4.21 8.54 -6.22
N PHE A 25 -5.52 8.75 -6.12
CA PHE A 25 -6.27 8.65 -4.87
C PHE A 25 -6.27 7.21 -4.35
N LEU A 26 -6.50 6.21 -5.20
CA LEU A 26 -6.39 4.80 -4.83
C LEU A 26 -5.00 4.47 -4.27
N ALA A 27 -3.94 4.94 -4.93
CA ALA A 27 -2.57 4.76 -4.46
C ALA A 27 -2.33 5.43 -3.10
N ALA A 28 -2.83 6.66 -2.91
CA ALA A 28 -2.74 7.39 -1.64
C ALA A 28 -3.53 6.71 -0.50
N ILE A 29 -4.72 6.19 -0.78
CA ILE A 29 -5.54 5.43 0.17
C ILE A 29 -4.80 4.16 0.59
N PHE A 30 -4.31 3.37 -0.37
CA PHE A 30 -3.60 2.14 -0.10
C PHE A 30 -2.34 2.39 0.73
N THR A 31 -1.46 3.29 0.26
CA THR A 31 -0.22 3.62 0.96
C THR A 31 -0.47 4.24 2.34
N GLY A 32 -1.46 5.13 2.47
CA GLY A 32 -1.87 5.70 3.75
C GLY A 32 -2.38 4.64 4.74
N LEU A 33 -3.23 3.71 4.29
CA LEU A 33 -3.71 2.59 5.12
C LEU A 33 -2.54 1.73 5.60
N THR A 34 -1.60 1.39 4.71
CA THR A 34 -0.43 0.58 5.10
C THR A 34 0.38 1.27 6.19
N PHE A 35 0.72 2.55 6.04
CA PHE A 35 1.49 3.28 7.06
C PHE A 35 0.70 3.48 8.36
N SER A 36 -0.61 3.72 8.28
CA SER A 36 -1.47 3.80 9.46
C SER A 36 -1.44 2.49 10.25
N LEU A 37 -1.63 1.35 9.58
CA LEU A 37 -1.58 0.02 10.21
C LEU A 37 -0.17 -0.30 10.74
N LEU A 38 0.89 0.02 9.98
CA LEU A 38 2.27 -0.18 10.43
C LEU A 38 2.55 0.59 11.72
N LEU A 39 2.18 1.87 11.78
CA LEU A 39 2.35 2.69 12.98
C LEU A 39 1.52 2.15 14.16
N TRP A 40 0.30 1.68 13.90
CA TRP A 40 -0.59 1.13 14.93
C TRP A 40 -0.02 -0.11 15.64
N PHE A 41 0.56 -1.03 14.87
CA PHE A 41 1.09 -2.29 15.38
C PHE A 41 2.59 -2.26 15.70
N THR A 42 3.27 -1.14 15.49
CA THR A 42 4.69 -0.99 15.84
C THR A 42 4.88 -1.03 17.36
N LYS A 43 5.54 -2.06 17.88
CA LYS A 43 5.89 -2.24 19.31
C LYS A 43 7.18 -1.49 19.68
N ASN A 44 7.16 -0.15 19.58
CA ASN A 44 8.28 0.71 20.00
C ASN A 44 7.98 1.43 21.33
N ILE A 45 9.00 2.01 21.96
CA ILE A 45 8.88 2.82 23.19
C ILE A 45 7.80 3.91 23.06
N ASN A 46 7.63 4.47 21.85
CA ASN A 46 6.67 5.53 21.55
C ASN A 46 5.36 5.00 20.91
N PHE A 47 4.93 3.77 21.21
CA PHE A 47 3.75 3.17 20.56
C PHE A 47 2.48 4.02 20.72
N ILE A 48 2.29 4.71 21.86
CA ILE A 48 1.15 5.61 22.07
C ILE A 48 1.20 6.81 21.10
N ALA A 49 2.39 7.41 20.92
CA ALA A 49 2.55 8.50 19.96
C ALA A 49 2.25 8.00 18.53
N ASN A 50 2.82 6.86 18.15
CA ASN A 50 2.60 6.28 16.83
C ASN A 50 1.12 6.01 16.53
N ARG A 51 0.33 5.61 17.53
CA ARG A 51 -1.13 5.46 17.37
C ARG A 51 -1.85 6.76 17.07
N PHE A 52 -1.46 7.87 17.71
CA PHE A 52 -2.03 9.18 17.38
C PHE A 52 -1.71 9.59 15.93
N LEU A 53 -0.47 9.39 15.48
CA LEU A 53 -0.11 9.64 14.09
C LEU A 53 -0.82 8.69 13.12
N ALA A 54 -0.99 7.41 13.49
CA ALA A 54 -1.74 6.44 12.69
C ALA A 54 -3.20 6.90 12.47
N ILE A 55 -3.86 7.42 13.50
CA ILE A 55 -5.22 7.96 13.39
C ILE A 55 -5.23 9.23 12.52
N ALA A 56 -4.24 10.12 12.66
CA ALA A 56 -4.13 11.31 11.82
C ALA A 56 -4.01 10.94 10.32
N VAL A 57 -3.22 9.92 9.99
CA VAL A 57 -3.12 9.37 8.63
C VAL A 57 -4.43 8.74 8.19
N LEU A 58 -5.10 7.99 9.07
CA LEU A 58 -6.38 7.36 8.77
C LEU A 58 -7.47 8.39 8.43
N ILE A 59 -7.49 9.54 9.13
CA ILE A 59 -8.41 10.64 8.82
C ILE A 59 -8.23 11.14 7.38
N ILE A 60 -6.97 11.29 6.94
CA ILE A 60 -6.67 11.71 5.57
C ILE A 60 -7.06 10.63 4.57
N VAL A 61 -6.82 9.36 4.88
CA VAL A 61 -7.26 8.22 4.05
C VAL A 61 -8.77 8.20 3.88
N LEU A 62 -9.54 8.34 4.98
CA LEU A 62 -11.00 8.37 4.93
C LEU A 62 -11.49 9.56 4.11
N TRP A 63 -10.80 10.70 4.20
CA TRP A 63 -11.08 11.85 3.36
C TRP A 63 -10.82 11.54 1.88
N MET A 64 -9.68 10.95 1.52
CA MET A 64 -9.39 10.55 0.14
C MET A 64 -10.38 9.52 -0.40
N ALA A 65 -10.81 8.56 0.43
CA ALA A 65 -11.83 7.57 0.06
C ALA A 65 -13.17 8.25 -0.25
N TRP A 66 -13.55 9.27 0.52
CA TRP A 66 -14.72 10.06 0.22
C TRP A 66 -14.58 10.85 -1.09
N VAL A 67 -13.43 11.51 -1.32
CA VAL A 67 -13.16 12.22 -2.59
C VAL A 67 -13.26 11.27 -3.79
N LEU A 68 -12.59 10.12 -3.70
CA LEU A 68 -12.61 9.10 -4.75
C LEU A 68 -14.02 8.58 -5.00
N GLY A 69 -14.79 8.26 -3.95
CA GLY A 69 -16.16 7.79 -4.09
C GLY A 69 -17.07 8.77 -4.83
N ASN A 70 -16.90 10.08 -4.61
CA ASN A 70 -17.62 11.11 -5.36
C ASN A 70 -17.12 11.22 -6.82
N SER A 71 -15.81 11.08 -7.05
CA SER A 71 -15.21 11.19 -8.40
C SER A 71 -15.71 10.11 -9.36
N ILE A 72 -15.83 8.86 -8.90
CA ILE A 72 -16.26 7.71 -9.70
C ILE A 72 -17.79 7.50 -9.70
N GLY A 73 -18.53 8.36 -9.01
CA GLY A 73 -19.99 8.23 -8.85
C GLY A 73 -20.39 6.97 -8.08
N LEU A 74 -19.64 6.61 -7.03
CA LEU A 74 -19.82 5.37 -6.29
C LEU A 74 -21.24 5.20 -5.71
N ASP A 75 -21.94 6.31 -5.45
CA ASP A 75 -23.33 6.34 -5.01
C ASP A 75 -24.31 5.63 -5.94
N VAL A 76 -24.00 5.54 -7.24
CA VAL A 76 -24.81 4.80 -8.22
C VAL A 76 -24.72 3.28 -8.00
N TYR A 77 -23.57 2.82 -7.49
CA TYR A 77 -23.26 1.40 -7.36
C TYR A 77 -23.45 0.88 -5.93
N VAL A 78 -23.18 1.73 -4.94
CA VAL A 78 -23.27 1.39 -3.52
C VAL A 78 -24.33 2.30 -2.88
N PRO A 79 -25.57 1.79 -2.71
CA PRO A 79 -26.60 2.52 -2.01
C PRO A 79 -26.10 3.01 -0.65
N HIS A 80 -26.38 4.27 -0.33
CA HIS A 80 -26.03 4.90 0.94
C HIS A 80 -24.54 5.23 1.16
N TRP A 81 -23.67 5.08 0.15
CA TRP A 81 -22.26 5.50 0.26
C TRP A 81 -22.10 6.96 0.72
N SER A 82 -22.83 7.87 0.10
CA SER A 82 -22.90 9.29 0.44
C SER A 82 -23.41 9.60 1.85
N ARG A 83 -23.96 8.61 2.58
CA ARG A 83 -24.38 8.75 3.98
C ARG A 83 -23.25 8.56 4.98
N LEU A 84 -22.12 8.00 4.57
CA LEU A 84 -21.01 7.72 5.49
C LEU A 84 -20.28 9.01 5.89
N PRO A 85 -20.09 9.29 7.19
CA PRO A 85 -19.55 10.55 7.67
C PRO A 85 -18.01 10.55 7.64
N PHE A 86 -17.41 10.50 6.46
CA PHE A 86 -15.96 10.41 6.29
C PHE A 86 -15.18 11.71 6.62
N ARG A 87 -15.86 12.77 7.07
CA ARG A 87 -15.22 14.07 7.40
C ARG A 87 -14.87 14.16 8.88
N PHE A 88 -13.60 13.94 9.20
CA PHE A 88 -13.03 14.06 10.55
C PHE A 88 -11.98 15.18 10.66
N SER A 89 -12.09 16.21 9.81
CA SER A 89 -11.05 17.24 9.65
C SER A 89 -10.73 18.00 10.94
N LEU A 90 -11.70 18.21 11.83
CA LEU A 90 -11.47 18.87 13.13
C LEU A 90 -10.59 18.09 14.09
N ALA A 91 -10.45 16.77 13.89
CA ALA A 91 -9.61 15.93 14.74
C ALA A 91 -8.15 15.88 14.29
N LEU A 92 -7.86 16.27 13.05
CA LEU A 92 -6.53 16.16 12.46
C LEU A 92 -5.48 16.95 13.26
N GLY A 93 -5.78 18.21 13.60
CA GLY A 93 -4.93 19.07 14.42
C GLY A 93 -4.63 18.47 15.80
N PRO A 94 -5.65 18.15 16.63
CA PRO A 94 -5.46 17.50 17.93
C PRO A 94 -4.61 16.23 17.85
N PHE A 95 -4.83 15.35 16.87
CA PHE A 95 -4.06 14.11 16.75
C PHE A 95 -2.58 14.35 16.42
N ILE A 96 -2.27 15.31 15.55
CA ILE A 96 -0.88 15.72 15.29
C ILE A 96 -0.26 16.32 16.56
N TYR A 97 -1.00 17.13 17.30
CA TYR A 97 -0.53 17.69 18.57
C TYR A 97 -0.22 16.62 19.62
N PHE A 98 -1.11 15.66 19.85
CA PHE A 98 -0.87 14.59 20.82
C PHE A 98 0.29 13.67 20.42
N TYR A 99 0.50 13.46 19.12
CA TYR A 99 1.70 12.79 18.62
C TYR A 99 2.97 13.55 19.04
N VAL A 100 3.01 14.85 18.79
CA VAL A 100 4.15 15.71 19.14
C VAL A 100 4.34 15.77 20.66
N LEU A 101 3.26 15.94 21.43
CA LEU A 101 3.28 15.96 22.90
C LEU A 101 3.87 14.68 23.48
N LYS A 102 3.48 13.51 22.97
CA LYS A 102 4.04 12.24 23.45
C LYS A 102 5.49 12.03 23.06
N ILE A 103 5.95 12.61 21.95
CA ILE A 103 7.36 12.56 21.56
C ILE A 103 8.22 13.50 22.41
N THR A 104 7.74 14.71 22.71
CA THR A 104 8.48 15.71 23.48
C THR A 104 8.40 15.44 24.98
N GLN A 105 7.30 14.88 25.47
CA GLN A 105 7.05 14.59 26.88
C GLN A 105 6.54 13.14 27.08
N PRO A 106 7.42 12.11 26.99
CA PRO A 106 7.01 10.71 27.12
C PRO A 106 6.32 10.36 28.46
N GLY A 107 6.69 11.06 29.54
CA GLY A 107 6.12 10.86 30.87
C GLY A 107 4.73 11.47 31.09
N TYR A 108 4.21 12.26 30.13
CA TYR A 108 2.89 12.85 30.24
C TYR A 108 1.81 11.76 30.25
N LYS A 109 0.91 11.74 31.24
CA LYS A 109 -0.25 10.83 31.27
C LYS A 109 -1.47 11.56 30.74
N LEU A 110 -2.20 10.94 29.82
CA LEU A 110 -3.42 11.52 29.25
C LEU A 110 -4.48 11.66 30.34
N ARG A 111 -5.08 12.84 30.44
CA ARG A 111 -6.15 13.17 31.39
C ARG A 111 -7.49 13.25 30.67
N LEU A 112 -8.60 13.16 31.42
CA LEU A 112 -9.93 13.36 30.85
C LEU A 112 -10.11 14.75 30.24
N THR A 113 -9.42 15.76 30.76
CA THR A 113 -9.39 17.12 30.19
C THR A 113 -8.82 17.15 28.77
N ASP A 114 -7.94 16.22 28.42
CA ASP A 114 -7.34 16.13 27.09
C ASP A 114 -8.37 15.71 26.03
N LEU A 115 -9.44 15.02 26.46
CA LEU A 115 -10.56 14.66 25.59
C LEU A 115 -11.35 15.88 25.12
N LEU A 116 -11.28 17.01 25.84
CA LEU A 116 -11.96 18.25 25.46
C LEU A 116 -11.49 18.77 24.09
N HIS A 117 -10.24 18.48 23.70
CA HIS A 117 -9.71 18.84 22.38
C HIS A 117 -10.46 18.15 21.22
N PHE A 118 -11.24 17.10 21.50
CA PHE A 118 -12.05 16.38 20.53
C PHE A 118 -13.54 16.74 20.59
N ILE A 119 -13.97 17.69 21.43
CA ILE A 119 -15.36 18.21 21.41
C ILE A 119 -15.73 18.77 20.03
N PRO A 120 -14.89 19.55 19.33
CA PRO A 120 -15.21 20.04 17.99
C PRO A 120 -15.46 18.91 16.99
N LEU A 121 -14.76 17.77 17.13
CA LEU A 121 -15.00 16.58 16.32
C LEU A 121 -16.41 16.03 16.56
N LEU A 122 -16.80 15.86 17.82
CA LEU A 122 -18.14 15.36 18.17
C LEU A 122 -19.23 16.26 17.61
N LEU A 123 -19.05 17.59 17.71
CA LEU A 123 -19.98 18.56 17.13
C LEU A 123 -20.10 18.39 15.61
N GLN A 124 -18.97 18.24 14.90
CA GLN A 124 -18.98 17.96 13.46
C GLN A 124 -19.70 16.65 13.11
N GLN A 125 -19.50 15.58 13.87
CA GLN A 125 -20.19 14.31 13.65
C GLN A 125 -21.69 14.41 13.94
N CYS A 126 -22.11 15.13 14.98
CA CYS A 126 -23.52 15.37 15.28
C CYS A 126 -24.22 16.17 14.16
N ILE A 127 -23.57 17.19 13.61
CA ILE A 127 -24.10 17.96 12.47
C ILE A 127 -24.24 17.07 11.22
N LEU A 128 -23.25 16.22 10.95
CA LEU A 128 -23.32 15.24 9.86
C LEU A 128 -24.46 14.24 10.06
N ALA A 129 -24.62 13.71 11.27
CA ALA A 129 -25.70 12.78 11.61
C ALA A 129 -27.09 13.42 11.47
N TRP A 130 -27.24 14.69 11.87
CA TRP A 130 -28.48 15.44 11.68
C TRP A 130 -28.78 15.62 10.18
N GLY A 131 -27.79 16.01 9.38
CA GLY A 131 -27.96 16.13 7.93
C GLY A 131 -28.44 14.84 7.26
N ILE A 132 -28.03 13.66 7.75
CA ILE A 132 -28.53 12.36 7.27
C ILE A 132 -30.02 12.17 7.61
N GLY A 133 -30.43 12.57 8.81
CA GLY A 133 -31.80 12.36 9.31
C GLY A 133 -32.84 13.30 8.69
N ASP A 134 -32.44 14.49 8.27
CA ASP A 134 -33.34 15.53 7.74
C ASP A 134 -33.88 15.20 6.34
N ASN A 135 -33.06 14.57 5.48
CA ASN A 135 -33.47 14.31 4.10
C ASN A 135 -32.96 12.96 3.58
N ILE A 136 -33.79 11.92 3.74
CA ILE A 136 -33.45 10.52 3.43
C ILE A 136 -33.15 10.31 1.93
N SER A 137 -33.72 11.16 1.06
CA SER A 137 -33.61 11.05 -0.41
C SER A 137 -32.41 11.81 -1.01
N VAL A 138 -31.76 12.70 -0.25
CA VAL A 138 -30.62 13.50 -0.74
C VAL A 138 -29.33 13.03 -0.08
N ALA A 139 -28.27 12.88 -0.87
CA ALA A 139 -26.94 12.57 -0.36
C ALA A 139 -26.51 13.59 0.72
N THR A 140 -25.99 13.13 1.85
CA THR A 140 -25.75 13.93 3.08
C THR A 140 -25.03 15.24 2.84
N TYR A 141 -24.06 15.24 1.92
CA TYR A 141 -23.21 16.38 1.59
C TYR A 141 -23.88 17.41 0.66
N TYR A 142 -25.09 17.15 0.17
CA TYR A 142 -25.88 18.04 -0.68
C TYR A 142 -27.11 18.62 0.04
N THR A 143 -27.30 18.27 1.31
CA THR A 143 -28.41 18.81 2.11
C THR A 143 -28.23 20.32 2.36
N PRO A 144 -29.31 21.11 2.43
CA PRO A 144 -29.23 22.55 2.66
C PRO A 144 -28.51 22.90 3.97
N ILE A 145 -28.77 22.13 5.03
CA ILE A 145 -28.12 22.23 6.34
C ILE A 145 -26.61 22.06 6.19
N PHE A 146 -26.17 21.03 5.45
CA PHE A 146 -24.76 20.79 5.20
C PHE A 146 -24.12 21.90 4.35
N ARG A 147 -24.84 22.44 3.37
CA ARG A 147 -24.32 23.55 2.54
C ARG A 147 -24.07 24.81 3.38
N GLN A 148 -24.98 25.15 4.29
CA GLN A 148 -24.84 26.33 5.15
C GLN A 148 -23.79 26.12 6.26
N LEU A 149 -23.86 25.02 7.00
CA LEU A 149 -22.94 24.74 8.10
C LEU A 149 -21.57 24.24 7.62
N GLY A 150 -21.48 23.69 6.41
CA GLY A 150 -20.25 23.13 5.85
C GLY A 150 -19.15 24.17 5.68
N LEU A 151 -19.50 25.42 5.33
CA LEU A 151 -18.53 26.51 5.25
C LEU A 151 -17.96 26.83 6.64
N ILE A 152 -18.82 26.92 7.66
CA ILE A 152 -18.42 27.15 9.05
C ILE A 152 -17.52 26.00 9.54
N LEU A 153 -17.89 24.75 9.27
CA LEU A 153 -17.10 23.57 9.65
C LEU A 153 -15.75 23.53 8.93
N ASN A 154 -15.67 23.94 7.66
CA ASN A 154 -14.42 24.02 6.92
C ASN A 154 -13.51 25.11 7.51
N MET A 155 -14.05 26.29 7.81
CA MET A 155 -13.30 27.37 8.47
C MET A 155 -12.83 26.96 9.87
N ALA A 156 -13.69 26.29 10.65
CA ALA A 156 -13.34 25.78 11.97
C ALA A 156 -12.23 24.71 11.88
N ALA A 157 -12.32 23.79 10.91
CA ALA A 157 -11.27 22.79 10.66
C ALA A 157 -9.94 23.45 10.27
N PHE A 158 -10.00 24.48 9.42
CA PHE A 158 -8.84 25.25 9.01
C PHE A 158 -8.15 25.93 10.21
N ILE A 159 -8.91 26.66 11.02
CA ILE A 159 -8.41 27.34 12.23
C ILE A 159 -7.86 26.31 13.23
N SER A 160 -8.58 25.22 13.46
CA SER A 160 -8.16 24.14 14.37
C SER A 160 -6.81 23.57 13.96
N VAL A 161 -6.66 23.13 12.71
CA VAL A 161 -5.41 22.52 12.23
C VAL A 161 -4.24 23.49 12.38
N LEU A 162 -4.38 24.75 11.94
CA LEU A 162 -3.29 25.73 12.08
C LEU A 162 -2.94 26.02 13.54
N THR A 163 -3.93 26.13 14.41
CA THR A 163 -3.72 26.37 15.85
C THR A 163 -2.91 25.24 16.47
N TYR A 164 -3.32 23.99 16.23
CA TYR A 164 -2.60 22.84 16.79
C TYR A 164 -1.23 22.61 16.14
N LEU A 165 -1.04 22.92 14.86
CA LEU A 165 0.29 22.90 14.23
C LEU A 165 1.22 23.95 14.85
N TYR A 166 0.70 25.15 15.14
CA TYR A 166 1.46 26.20 15.83
C TYR A 166 1.84 25.80 17.26
N ILE A 167 0.88 25.28 18.04
CA ILE A 167 1.15 24.77 19.40
C ILE A 167 2.17 23.63 19.35
N SER A 168 2.04 22.70 18.39
CA SER A 168 2.99 21.61 18.18
C SER A 168 4.40 22.12 17.88
N PHE A 169 4.52 23.15 17.05
CA PHE A 169 5.80 23.78 16.74
C PHE A 169 6.42 24.41 18.00
N ARG A 170 5.65 25.19 18.77
CA ARG A 170 6.11 25.81 20.02
C ARG A 170 6.51 24.77 21.07
N LEU A 171 5.82 23.64 21.12
CA LEU A 171 6.15 22.54 22.03
C LEU A 171 7.51 21.89 21.68
N ILE A 172 7.79 21.72 20.38
CA ILE A 172 9.10 21.23 19.92
C ILE A 172 10.19 22.25 20.26
N GLU A 173 9.94 23.54 20.05
CA GLU A 173 10.89 24.61 20.37
C GLU A 173 11.20 24.69 21.87
N SER A 174 10.17 24.64 22.72
CA SER A 174 10.30 24.60 24.18
C SER A 174 11.11 23.39 24.66
N TYR A 175 10.86 22.21 24.08
CA TYR A 175 11.64 21.01 24.36
C TYR A 175 13.14 21.20 24.06
N TYR A 176 13.49 21.88 22.95
CA TYR A 176 14.88 22.20 22.64
C TYR A 176 15.51 23.23 23.59
N GLN A 177 14.73 24.19 24.08
CA GLN A 177 15.22 25.19 25.04
C GLN A 177 15.49 24.59 26.43
N GLN A 178 14.71 23.58 26.85
CA GLN A 178 14.87 22.93 28.16
C GLN A 178 16.07 21.99 28.25
N LEU A 179 16.58 21.49 27.11
CA LEU A 179 17.80 20.71 27.05
C LEU A 179 19.01 21.63 27.31
N LYS A 180 19.35 21.91 28.58
CA LYS A 180 20.58 22.65 28.95
C LYS A 180 21.81 21.93 28.38
N PHE A 181 22.37 22.48 27.31
CA PHE A 181 23.47 21.84 26.57
C PHE A 181 24.81 22.05 27.29
N ASN A 182 25.35 20.98 27.88
CA ASN A 182 26.78 20.91 28.21
C ASN A 182 27.55 20.44 26.97
N ASN A 183 28.60 21.17 26.59
CA ASN A 183 29.38 21.09 25.34
C ASN A 183 29.97 19.73 24.92
N VAL A 184 29.62 18.59 25.55
CA VAL A 184 30.32 17.30 25.37
C VAL A 184 29.50 16.24 24.62
N ASN A 185 28.20 16.43 24.35
CA ASN A 185 27.39 15.41 23.63
C ASN A 185 26.34 15.98 22.66
N ASP A 186 26.81 16.74 21.66
CA ASP A 186 25.97 17.46 20.67
C ASP A 186 25.28 16.55 19.61
N ARG A 187 25.38 15.22 19.76
CA ARG A 187 24.91 14.23 18.78
C ARG A 187 23.38 14.14 18.67
N TYR A 188 22.65 14.63 19.67
CA TYR A 188 21.17 14.59 19.75
C TYR A 188 20.48 15.91 19.35
N ARG A 189 21.25 16.97 19.07
CA ARG A 189 20.79 18.35 18.79
C ARG A 189 19.84 18.47 17.58
N ASN A 190 19.86 17.50 16.67
CA ASN A 190 19.11 17.53 15.41
C ASN A 190 18.04 16.43 15.28
N GLN A 191 17.81 15.61 16.32
CA GLN A 191 16.99 14.41 16.16
C GLN A 191 15.49 14.67 15.93
N MET A 192 14.96 15.83 16.35
CA MET A 192 13.55 16.21 16.14
C MET A 192 13.37 17.35 15.11
N ARG A 193 14.44 17.84 14.48
CA ARG A 193 14.35 18.90 13.43
C ARG A 193 13.64 18.43 12.17
N TRP A 194 13.60 17.11 11.93
CA TRP A 194 12.81 16.56 10.83
C TRP A 194 11.32 16.82 11.08
N LEU A 195 10.84 16.58 12.30
CA LEU A 195 9.44 16.75 12.67
C LEU A 195 9.00 18.22 12.57
N SER A 196 9.81 19.15 13.07
CA SER A 196 9.48 20.59 12.96
C SER A 196 9.53 21.12 11.52
N ARG A 197 10.38 20.56 10.65
CA ARG A 197 10.37 20.89 9.20
C ARG A 197 9.12 20.36 8.52
N LEU A 198 8.75 19.11 8.78
CA LEU A 198 7.58 18.51 8.16
C LEU A 198 6.27 19.15 8.66
N ILE A 199 6.14 19.47 9.94
CA ILE A 199 4.96 20.18 10.48
C ILE A 199 4.82 21.56 9.83
N ARG A 200 5.91 22.31 9.66
CA ARG A 200 5.89 23.62 8.98
C ARG A 200 5.51 23.48 7.50
N ALA A 201 6.10 22.51 6.79
CA ALA A 201 5.74 22.25 5.40
C ALA A 201 4.27 21.82 5.26
N PHE A 202 3.75 21.00 6.19
CA PHE A 202 2.34 20.63 6.21
C PHE A 202 1.44 21.85 6.48
N GLY A 203 1.82 22.73 7.41
CA GLY A 203 1.12 23.99 7.66
C GLY A 203 1.11 24.93 6.45
N LEU A 204 2.24 25.05 5.72
CA LEU A 204 2.30 25.84 4.49
C LEU A 204 1.38 25.26 3.41
N LEU A 205 1.37 23.94 3.22
CA LEU A 205 0.44 23.28 2.31
C LEU A 205 -1.01 23.49 2.73
N TRP A 206 -1.28 23.48 4.04
CA TRP A 206 -2.61 23.76 4.57
C TRP A 206 -3.05 25.19 4.27
N LEU A 207 -2.16 26.18 4.36
CA LEU A 207 -2.43 27.57 4.01
C LEU A 207 -2.76 27.78 2.53
N LEU A 208 -2.30 26.91 1.62
CA LEU A 208 -2.63 26.99 0.19
C LEU A 208 -4.13 26.84 -0.10
N TRP A 209 -4.92 26.32 0.85
CA TRP A 209 -6.38 26.35 0.75
C TRP A 209 -6.93 27.77 0.62
N LEU A 210 -6.36 28.75 1.32
CA LEU A 210 -6.88 30.13 1.31
C LEU A 210 -6.85 30.78 -0.08
N PRO A 211 -5.70 30.90 -0.78
CA PRO A 211 -5.69 31.52 -2.10
C PRO A 211 -6.52 30.70 -3.11
N TYR A 212 -6.58 29.38 -2.97
CA TYR A 212 -7.36 28.53 -3.86
C TYR A 212 -8.87 28.79 -3.70
N THR A 213 -9.37 28.74 -2.46
CA THR A 213 -10.78 29.04 -2.15
C THR A 213 -11.14 30.50 -2.43
N ALA A 214 -10.23 31.45 -2.22
CA ALA A 214 -10.44 32.85 -2.58
C ALA A 214 -10.56 33.01 -4.11
N THR A 215 -9.74 32.31 -4.88
CA THR A 215 -9.82 32.34 -6.36
C THR A 215 -11.15 31.77 -6.84
N ASP A 216 -11.57 30.63 -6.27
CA ASP A 216 -12.87 30.03 -6.53
C ASP A 216 -14.03 30.98 -6.19
N TYR A 217 -13.94 31.67 -5.06
CA TYR A 217 -14.95 32.63 -4.62
C TYR A 217 -15.02 33.87 -5.51
N PHE A 218 -13.90 34.57 -5.70
CA PHE A 218 -13.87 35.88 -6.36
C PHE A 218 -13.96 35.81 -7.89
N TYR A 219 -13.36 34.80 -8.52
CA TYR A 219 -13.32 34.70 -9.98
C TYR A 219 -14.38 33.74 -10.50
N PHE A 220 -14.51 32.56 -9.88
CA PHE A 220 -15.38 31.49 -10.37
C PHE A 220 -16.73 31.43 -9.67
N HIS A 221 -17.02 32.31 -8.70
CA HIS A 221 -18.30 32.37 -7.99
C HIS A 221 -18.74 31.02 -7.41
N TYR A 222 -17.80 30.24 -6.86
CA TYR A 222 -18.02 28.86 -6.37
C TYR A 222 -18.49 27.85 -7.43
N GLN A 223 -18.21 28.10 -8.72
CA GLN A 223 -18.52 27.18 -9.80
C GLN A 223 -17.42 26.14 -10.05
N LEU A 224 -16.24 26.24 -9.39
CA LEU A 224 -15.23 25.21 -9.55
C LEU A 224 -15.72 23.89 -8.93
N GLY A 225 -15.79 22.85 -9.76
CA GLY A 225 -16.05 21.51 -9.31
C GLY A 225 -14.96 21.01 -8.36
N MET A 226 -15.29 19.98 -7.59
CA MET A 226 -14.36 19.31 -6.66
C MET A 226 -13.03 18.88 -7.31
N GLN A 227 -13.06 18.56 -8.60
CA GLN A 227 -11.92 18.15 -9.42
C GLN A 227 -10.78 19.17 -9.39
N ALA A 228 -11.09 20.45 -9.29
CA ALA A 228 -10.10 21.51 -9.24
C ALA A 228 -9.21 21.38 -7.98
N TYR A 229 -9.77 20.88 -6.87
CA TYR A 229 -9.08 20.71 -5.59
C TYR A 229 -8.25 19.41 -5.50
N TYR A 230 -8.31 18.52 -6.50
CA TYR A 230 -7.62 17.21 -6.46
C TYR A 230 -6.11 17.28 -6.21
N PRO A 231 -5.34 18.18 -6.86
CA PRO A 231 -3.91 18.29 -6.59
C PRO A 231 -3.61 18.62 -5.12
N LEU A 232 -4.41 19.48 -4.50
CA LEU A 232 -4.22 19.90 -3.11
C LEU A 232 -4.51 18.75 -2.14
N TYR A 233 -5.57 17.97 -2.39
CA TYR A 233 -5.87 16.75 -1.62
C TYR A 233 -4.72 15.74 -1.68
N LEU A 234 -4.18 15.48 -2.87
CA LEU A 234 -3.07 14.55 -3.06
C LEU A 234 -1.78 15.04 -2.42
N LEU A 235 -1.47 16.34 -2.50
CA LEU A 235 -0.30 16.92 -1.83
C LEU A 235 -0.39 16.77 -0.30
N LEU A 236 -1.57 16.99 0.28
CA LEU A 236 -1.79 16.81 1.71
C LEU A 236 -1.67 15.34 2.13
N ALA A 237 -2.25 14.42 1.34
CA ALA A 237 -2.11 12.99 1.56
C ALA A 237 -0.66 12.54 1.47
N GLY A 238 0.06 12.93 0.42
CA GLY A 238 1.48 12.66 0.23
C GLY A 238 2.32 13.18 1.40
N MET A 239 2.04 14.40 1.89
CA MET A 239 2.76 14.97 3.02
C MET A 239 2.52 14.21 4.32
N MET A 240 1.28 13.80 4.60
CA MET A 240 0.94 13.02 5.80
C MET A 240 1.53 11.60 5.75
N ILE A 241 1.51 10.97 4.58
CA ILE A 241 2.18 9.69 4.33
C ILE A 241 3.69 9.86 4.53
N TRP A 242 4.29 10.97 4.09
CA TRP A 242 5.71 11.23 4.28
C TRP A 242 6.09 11.41 5.75
N ILE A 243 5.25 12.11 6.53
CA ILE A 243 5.40 12.20 8.00
C ILE A 243 5.33 10.80 8.62
N ALA A 244 4.37 9.97 8.21
CA ALA A 244 4.20 8.62 8.72
C ALA A 244 5.39 7.70 8.40
N ALA A 245 5.86 7.74 7.15
CA ALA A 245 7.01 6.97 6.68
C ALA A 245 8.30 7.36 7.40
N THR A 246 8.53 8.67 7.59
CA THR A 246 9.69 9.17 8.32
C THR A 246 9.61 8.84 9.82
N ALA A 247 8.43 8.94 10.44
CA ALA A 247 8.21 8.52 11.81
C ALA A 247 8.50 7.03 12.04
N HIS A 248 8.05 6.17 11.11
CA HIS A 248 8.32 4.73 11.18
C HIS A 248 9.82 4.40 10.98
N SER A 249 10.49 5.11 10.06
CA SER A 249 11.89 4.86 9.71
C SER A 249 12.89 5.36 10.75
N LYS A 250 12.46 6.20 11.70
CA LYS A 250 13.32 6.64 12.81
C LYS A 250 13.28 5.56 13.91
N PRO A 251 14.35 4.76 14.09
CA PRO A 251 14.41 3.82 15.21
C PRO A 251 14.18 4.63 16.47
N GLY A 252 13.18 4.21 17.26
CA GLY A 252 12.66 4.96 18.40
C GLY A 252 13.79 5.63 19.13
N SER A 253 13.86 6.96 19.03
CA SER A 253 14.88 7.78 19.64
C SER A 253 14.94 7.40 21.11
N SER A 254 15.92 6.58 21.47
CA SER A 254 16.32 6.34 22.84
C SER A 254 16.97 7.63 23.34
N VAL A 255 16.17 8.69 23.48
CA VAL A 255 16.46 9.67 24.50
C VAL A 255 16.07 8.93 25.77
N MET A 256 17.04 8.19 26.32
CA MET A 256 17.00 7.86 27.73
C MET A 256 16.66 9.18 28.41
N VAL A 257 15.46 9.26 28.98
CA VAL A 257 15.25 10.07 30.17
C VAL A 257 16.47 9.79 31.01
N GLN A 258 17.33 10.79 31.21
CA GLN A 258 18.39 10.70 32.18
C GLN A 258 17.71 10.17 33.44
N ALA A 259 17.98 8.91 33.77
CA ALA A 259 17.83 8.46 35.13
C ALA A 259 18.54 9.54 35.95
N SER A 260 17.86 10.04 36.98
CA SER A 260 18.40 10.93 38.00
C SER A 260 19.88 10.64 38.22
N PRO A 261 20.75 11.65 38.44
CA PRO A 261 22.19 11.45 38.49
C PRO A 261 22.53 10.40 39.54
N VAL A 262 22.64 9.15 39.11
CA VAL A 262 23.13 8.06 39.94
C VAL A 262 24.60 8.37 40.10
N PHE A 263 24.92 8.80 41.31
CA PHE A 263 26.23 8.96 41.91
C PHE A 263 27.40 8.62 40.98
N LYS A 264 28.22 9.65 40.67
CA LYS A 264 29.59 9.47 40.19
C LYS A 264 30.38 8.67 41.23
N THR A 265 30.22 7.35 41.26
CA THR A 265 31.24 6.48 41.87
C THR A 265 32.44 6.55 40.93
N PRO A 266 33.67 6.74 41.45
CA PRO A 266 34.87 6.64 40.62
C PRO A 266 34.85 5.29 39.89
N VAL A 267 35.21 5.28 38.61
CA VAL A 267 35.37 4.03 37.85
C VAL A 267 36.38 3.17 38.61
N SER A 268 35.90 2.11 39.28
CA SER A 268 36.77 1.24 40.06
C SER A 268 37.84 0.64 39.15
N ALA A 269 39.05 0.41 39.69
CA ALA A 269 40.15 -0.21 38.95
C ALA A 269 39.73 -1.55 38.32
N GLU A 270 38.86 -2.28 39.01
CA GLU A 270 38.24 -3.52 38.55
C GLU A 270 37.41 -3.33 37.25
N LEU A 271 36.62 -2.25 37.15
CA LEU A 271 35.79 -2.01 35.96
C LEU A 271 36.64 -1.66 34.74
N ARG A 272 37.79 -0.98 34.93
CA ARG A 272 38.77 -0.76 33.85
C ARG A 272 39.44 -2.05 33.39
N GLN A 273 39.78 -2.95 34.32
CA GLN A 273 40.32 -4.28 34.00
C GLN A 273 39.30 -5.12 33.22
N LYS A 274 38.03 -5.14 33.65
CA LYS A 274 36.93 -5.81 32.92
C LYS A 274 36.75 -5.24 31.51
N GLY A 275 36.90 -3.93 31.33
CA GLY A 275 36.89 -3.29 30.00
C GLY A 275 38.04 -3.75 29.10
N ALA A 276 39.27 -3.86 29.63
CA ALA A 276 40.43 -4.36 28.89
C ALA A 276 40.30 -5.84 28.55
N TRP A 277 39.81 -6.66 29.48
CA TRP A 277 39.48 -8.07 29.25
C TRP A 277 38.45 -8.23 28.14
N LEU A 278 37.37 -7.44 28.16
CA LEU A 278 36.32 -7.51 27.14
C LEU A 278 36.87 -7.25 25.73
N ARG A 279 37.81 -6.30 25.57
CA ARG A 279 38.48 -6.09 24.27
C ARG A 279 39.22 -7.34 23.80
N LYS A 280 40.03 -7.95 24.67
CA LYS A 280 40.79 -9.16 24.35
C LYS A 280 39.89 -10.33 23.95
N VAL A 281 38.80 -10.54 24.69
CA VAL A 281 37.88 -11.67 24.43
C VAL A 281 37.11 -11.49 23.13
N ILE A 282 36.68 -10.26 22.82
CA ILE A 282 35.99 -9.94 21.56
C ILE A 282 36.92 -10.14 20.36
N GLU A 283 38.18 -9.74 20.50
CA GLU A 283 39.21 -9.90 19.48
C GLU A 283 39.58 -11.38 19.27
N ALA A 284 39.86 -12.11 20.36
CA ALA A 284 40.27 -13.52 20.31
C ALA A 284 39.20 -14.44 19.70
N ASN A 285 37.92 -14.20 20.01
CA ASN A 285 36.82 -15.05 19.53
C ASN A 285 36.14 -14.50 18.26
N ARG A 286 36.58 -13.35 17.76
CA ARG A 286 36.02 -12.66 16.58
C ARG A 286 34.49 -12.54 16.61
N TYR A 287 33.91 -12.31 17.80
CA TYR A 287 32.45 -12.25 17.97
C TYR A 287 31.77 -11.21 17.09
N TYR A 288 32.51 -10.18 16.67
CA TYR A 288 32.04 -9.13 15.78
C TYR A 288 31.68 -9.62 14.36
N GLU A 289 32.17 -10.78 13.91
CA GLU A 289 31.78 -11.38 12.61
C GLU A 289 30.35 -11.93 12.60
N ASP A 290 29.79 -12.22 13.78
CA ASP A 290 28.40 -12.65 13.90
C ASP A 290 27.48 -11.45 13.62
N ALA A 291 26.79 -11.51 12.48
CA ALA A 291 25.94 -10.44 12.01
C ALA A 291 24.68 -10.26 12.90
N GLU A 292 24.24 -11.30 13.61
CA GLU A 292 23.10 -11.25 14.54
C GLU A 292 23.52 -10.85 15.98
N LEU A 293 24.81 -10.58 16.22
CA LEU A 293 25.32 -10.24 17.54
C LEU A 293 24.63 -8.99 18.11
N ASN A 294 23.95 -9.19 19.23
CA ASN A 294 23.35 -8.15 20.05
C ASN A 294 23.82 -8.27 21.51
N LEU A 295 23.54 -7.23 22.31
CA LEU A 295 24.00 -7.15 23.70
C LEU A 295 23.58 -8.37 24.53
N THR A 296 22.36 -8.88 24.34
CA THR A 296 21.85 -10.06 25.05
C THR A 296 22.63 -11.31 24.67
N SER A 297 22.78 -11.57 23.37
CA SER A 297 23.52 -12.73 22.87
C SER A 297 25.00 -12.70 23.26
N LEU A 298 25.61 -11.52 23.37
CA LEU A 298 26.99 -11.40 23.82
C LEU A 298 27.12 -11.61 25.33
N ALA A 299 26.15 -11.14 26.11
CA ALA A 299 26.12 -11.37 27.56
C ALA A 299 26.04 -12.87 27.86
N GLU A 300 25.16 -13.60 27.16
CA GLU A 300 25.04 -15.06 27.24
C GLU A 300 26.36 -15.76 26.88
N LYS A 301 26.98 -15.41 25.74
CA LYS A 301 28.26 -15.99 25.30
C LYS A 301 29.41 -15.75 26.29
N LEU A 302 29.35 -14.66 27.07
CA LEU A 302 30.37 -14.28 28.04
C LEU A 302 30.06 -14.72 29.48
N GLY A 303 28.90 -15.36 29.72
CA GLY A 303 28.45 -15.71 31.07
C GLY A 303 28.17 -14.49 31.96
N LEU A 304 27.82 -13.35 31.36
CA LEU A 304 27.55 -12.09 32.07
C LEU A 304 26.07 -11.74 32.04
N THR A 305 25.63 -10.90 32.97
CA THR A 305 24.30 -10.28 32.86
C THR A 305 24.31 -9.14 31.83
N VAL A 306 23.18 -8.92 31.14
CA VAL A 306 23.02 -7.82 30.17
C VAL A 306 23.35 -6.46 30.79
N HIS A 307 22.96 -6.26 32.04
CA HIS A 307 23.23 -5.03 32.79
C HIS A 307 24.74 -4.86 33.07
N GLU A 308 25.43 -5.91 33.47
CA GLU A 308 26.87 -5.87 33.73
C GLU A 308 27.68 -5.60 32.46
N LEU A 309 27.36 -6.28 31.35
CA LEU A 309 28.01 -6.04 30.06
C LEU A 309 27.76 -4.60 29.56
N SER A 310 26.53 -4.11 29.66
CA SER A 310 26.19 -2.73 29.34
C SER A 310 26.98 -1.72 30.19
N ARG A 311 27.12 -1.99 31.50
CA ARG A 311 27.90 -1.15 32.42
C ARG A 311 29.37 -1.13 32.05
N ILE A 312 29.97 -2.28 31.72
CA ILE A 312 31.37 -2.36 31.29
C ILE A 312 31.59 -1.51 30.01
N ILE A 313 30.73 -1.67 29.01
CA ILE A 313 30.87 -0.96 27.73
C ILE A 313 30.65 0.55 27.90
N ASN A 314 29.57 0.96 28.57
CA ASN A 314 29.23 2.37 28.70
C ASN A 314 30.12 3.12 29.69
N VAL A 315 30.51 2.50 30.81
CA VAL A 315 31.26 3.17 31.87
C VAL A 315 32.77 2.98 31.71
N ALA A 316 33.25 1.77 31.43
CA ALA A 316 34.69 1.51 31.30
C ALA A 316 35.23 1.92 29.92
N LEU A 317 34.50 1.58 28.86
CA LEU A 317 34.93 1.83 27.48
C LEU A 317 34.40 3.16 26.92
N LYS A 318 33.42 3.78 27.59
CA LYS A 318 32.76 5.03 27.16
C LYS A 318 32.14 4.94 25.76
N LYS A 319 31.62 3.76 25.39
CA LYS A 319 30.99 3.50 24.09
C LYS A 319 29.63 2.85 24.32
N ASN A 320 28.73 2.93 23.33
CA ASN A 320 27.58 2.03 23.31
C ASN A 320 27.99 0.70 22.65
N PHE A 321 27.20 -0.36 22.86
CA PHE A 321 27.47 -1.70 22.31
C PHE A 321 27.69 -1.71 20.80
N ASN A 322 26.84 -1.01 20.05
CA ASN A 322 26.91 -1.00 18.58
C ASN A 322 28.20 -0.34 18.12
N ASP A 323 28.56 0.82 18.66
CA ASP A 323 29.79 1.54 18.33
C ASP A 323 31.02 0.68 18.69
N PHE A 324 30.98 0.01 19.85
CA PHE A 324 32.05 -0.89 20.28
C PHE A 324 32.28 -2.06 19.32
N ILE A 325 31.23 -2.76 18.87
CA ILE A 325 31.37 -3.89 17.93
C ILE A 325 31.72 -3.42 16.53
N ASN A 326 31.09 -2.33 16.06
CA ASN A 326 31.28 -1.82 14.71
C ASN A 326 32.71 -1.33 14.43
N GLU A 327 33.44 -0.89 15.45
CA GLU A 327 34.87 -0.60 15.33
C GLU A 327 35.68 -1.82 14.89
N TYR A 328 35.43 -2.99 15.49
CA TYR A 328 36.09 -4.22 15.07
C TYR A 328 35.64 -4.64 13.67
N ARG A 329 34.34 -4.51 13.35
CA ARG A 329 33.82 -4.84 12.01
C ARG A 329 34.47 -3.97 10.93
N VAL A 330 34.60 -2.66 11.15
CA VAL A 330 35.26 -1.77 10.18
C VAL A 330 36.75 -2.06 10.09
N ALA A 331 37.43 -2.31 11.22
CA ALA A 331 38.84 -2.68 11.21
C ALA A 331 39.09 -3.97 10.43
N GLU A 332 38.22 -4.97 10.59
CA GLU A 332 38.27 -6.23 9.85
C GLU A 332 38.05 -6.01 8.34
N VAL A 333 37.06 -5.18 7.97
CA VAL A 333 36.84 -4.81 6.55
C VAL A 333 38.08 -4.16 5.98
N ILE A 334 38.70 -3.21 6.68
CA ILE A 334 39.94 -2.56 6.21
C ILE A 334 41.06 -3.60 6.05
N CYS A 335 41.22 -4.53 6.99
CA CYS A 335 42.22 -5.59 6.86
C CYS A 335 41.98 -6.45 5.62
N LYS A 336 40.76 -6.94 5.43
CA LYS A 336 40.37 -7.75 4.25
C LYS A 336 40.46 -6.96 2.94
N MET A 337 40.22 -5.65 2.94
CA MET A 337 40.39 -4.81 1.75
C MET A 337 41.85 -4.70 1.31
N LEU A 338 42.79 -4.84 2.25
CA LEU A 338 44.22 -4.70 2.00
C LEU A 338 44.90 -6.04 1.68
N ASP A 339 44.25 -7.15 2.01
CA ASP A 339 44.76 -8.51 1.80
C ASP A 339 44.50 -8.98 0.34
N PRO A 340 45.55 -9.32 -0.43
CA PRO A 340 45.40 -9.85 -1.79
C PRO A 340 44.52 -11.10 -1.88
N ALA A 341 44.42 -11.91 -0.82
CA ALA A 341 43.59 -13.11 -0.81
C ALA A 341 42.09 -12.80 -1.00
N PHE A 342 41.65 -11.61 -0.59
CA PHE A 342 40.24 -11.19 -0.67
C PHE A 342 39.95 -10.31 -1.89
N ALA A 343 40.91 -10.13 -2.81
CA ALA A 343 40.75 -9.29 -4.00
C ALA A 343 39.60 -9.72 -4.93
N HIS A 344 39.26 -11.02 -4.93
CA HIS A 344 38.18 -11.62 -5.71
C HIS A 344 36.79 -11.41 -5.10
N ILE A 345 36.70 -10.98 -3.83
CA ILE A 345 35.45 -10.76 -3.12
C ILE A 345 35.01 -9.30 -3.30
N THR A 346 33.72 -9.11 -3.57
CA THR A 346 33.16 -7.76 -3.66
C THR A 346 33.27 -7.04 -2.30
N LEU A 347 33.37 -5.71 -2.32
CA LEU A 347 33.43 -4.91 -1.09
C LEU A 347 32.21 -5.14 -0.18
N LEU A 348 31.04 -5.40 -0.77
CA LEU A 348 29.85 -5.80 -0.02
C LEU A 348 30.01 -7.20 0.60
N GLY A 349 30.58 -8.16 -0.13
CA GLY A 349 30.88 -9.49 0.39
C GLY A 349 31.81 -9.44 1.61
N ILE A 350 32.89 -8.67 1.52
CA ILE A 350 33.82 -8.43 2.65
C ILE A 350 33.06 -7.86 3.85
N ALA A 351 32.19 -6.86 3.63
CA ALA A 351 31.40 -6.27 4.71
C ALA A 351 30.43 -7.28 5.36
N LEU A 352 29.76 -8.12 4.56
CA LEU A 352 28.85 -9.14 5.09
C LEU A 352 29.60 -10.18 5.93
N GLU A 353 30.78 -10.63 5.49
CA GLU A 353 31.63 -11.55 6.26
C GLU A 353 32.20 -10.92 7.53
N SER A 354 32.44 -9.60 7.53
CA SER A 354 32.84 -8.86 8.72
C SER A 354 31.67 -8.54 9.66
N GLY A 355 30.48 -9.13 9.46
CA GLY A 355 29.33 -9.06 10.37
C GLY A 355 28.35 -7.92 10.11
N PHE A 356 28.42 -7.23 8.96
CA PHE A 356 27.37 -6.27 8.60
C PHE A 356 26.14 -6.96 8.02
N ASN A 357 24.93 -6.58 8.47
CA ASN A 357 23.67 -7.15 7.95
C ASN A 357 23.17 -6.50 6.65
N SER A 358 23.68 -5.33 6.28
CA SER A 358 23.19 -4.59 5.11
C SER A 358 24.21 -3.60 4.56
N LYS A 359 24.10 -3.33 3.24
CA LYS A 359 24.91 -2.33 2.54
C LYS A 359 24.76 -0.91 3.11
N SER A 360 23.54 -0.53 3.51
CA SER A 360 23.26 0.81 4.05
C SER A 360 23.88 1.02 5.43
N SER A 361 23.85 -0.01 6.30
CA SER A 361 24.48 0.04 7.62
C SER A 361 26.01 0.12 7.48
N PHE A 362 26.58 -0.74 6.64
CA PHE A 362 28.02 -0.75 6.33
C PHE A 362 28.51 0.62 5.86
N ASN A 363 27.93 1.16 4.77
CA ASN A 363 28.37 2.43 4.19
C ASN A 363 28.30 3.59 5.20
N ARG A 364 27.22 3.65 6.00
CA ARG A 364 27.03 4.69 7.00
C ARG A 364 28.09 4.61 8.11
N ILE A 365 28.29 3.42 8.66
CA ILE A 365 29.20 3.18 9.80
C ILE A 365 30.66 3.35 9.36
N PHE A 366 31.02 2.81 8.20
CA PHE A 366 32.35 2.96 7.64
C PHE A 366 32.70 4.44 7.43
N LYS A 367 31.79 5.22 6.82
CA LYS A 367 31.98 6.67 6.66
C LYS A 367 32.01 7.41 7.99
N GLN A 368 31.20 6.99 8.96
CA GLN A 368 31.20 7.57 10.30
C GLN A 368 32.54 7.38 11.03
N LEU A 369 33.20 6.24 10.85
CA LEU A 369 34.46 5.91 11.53
C LEU A 369 35.71 6.35 10.76
N THR A 370 35.67 6.31 9.42
CA THR A 370 36.83 6.62 8.56
C THR A 370 36.76 8.00 7.91
N GLY A 371 35.61 8.69 7.98
CA GLY A 371 35.36 9.97 7.31
C GLY A 371 35.03 9.85 5.81
N LYS A 372 35.35 8.72 5.17
CA LYS A 372 35.24 8.51 3.70
C LYS A 372 34.29 7.36 3.37
N SER A 373 33.77 7.33 2.15
CA SER A 373 32.99 6.16 1.72
C SER A 373 33.91 4.93 1.52
N PRO A 374 33.39 3.69 1.66
CA PRO A 374 34.20 2.49 1.45
C PRO A 374 34.88 2.41 0.07
N ALA A 375 34.22 2.93 -0.96
CA ALA A 375 34.76 2.96 -2.32
C ALA A 375 35.88 4.01 -2.47
N GLU A 376 35.69 5.19 -1.90
CA GLU A 376 36.73 6.24 -1.83
C GLU A 376 37.97 5.71 -1.10
N TYR A 377 37.78 5.06 0.05
CA TYR A 377 38.87 4.51 0.86
C TYR A 377 39.65 3.41 0.13
N LYS A 378 38.99 2.62 -0.74
CA LYS A 378 39.65 1.55 -1.51
C LYS A 378 40.59 2.10 -2.58
N ASN A 379 40.26 3.25 -3.17
CA ASN A 379 40.93 3.81 -4.34
C ASN A 379 42.06 4.79 -4.00
N GLU A 380 42.32 5.01 -2.71
CA GLU A 380 43.30 5.99 -2.25
C GLU A 380 44.74 5.41 -2.22
N PRO A 381 45.75 6.14 -2.72
CA PRO A 381 47.12 5.62 -2.86
C PRO A 381 47.90 5.55 -1.53
N GLN A 382 47.50 6.30 -0.50
CA GLN A 382 48.07 6.23 0.85
C GLN A 382 47.12 5.48 1.78
N LYS A 383 47.42 4.21 2.03
CA LYS A 383 46.67 3.33 2.95
C LYS A 383 47.10 3.61 4.40
N GLU A 384 46.85 4.81 4.91
CA GLU A 384 47.08 5.11 6.32
C GLU A 384 46.00 4.44 7.18
N PHE A 385 46.41 3.70 8.21
CA PHE A 385 45.49 3.24 9.25
C PHE A 385 45.00 4.47 10.03
N PRO A 386 43.67 4.66 10.22
CA PRO A 386 43.18 5.73 11.07
C PRO A 386 43.76 5.61 12.48
N SER A 387 44.39 6.67 12.97
CA SER A 387 45.08 6.75 14.27
C SER A 387 44.13 6.79 15.49
N TYR A 388 42.88 6.36 15.32
CA TYR A 388 41.89 6.27 16.41
C TYR A 388 41.97 4.93 17.13
N ASN A 389 42.89 4.76 18.10
CA ASN A 389 42.89 3.65 19.09
C ASN A 389 42.51 2.24 18.54
N LEU A 390 42.83 1.97 17.28
CA LEU A 390 42.64 0.70 16.60
C LEU A 390 44.07 0.16 16.39
N ARG A 391 44.44 -0.83 17.21
CA ARG A 391 45.75 -1.51 17.34
C ARG A 391 46.78 -0.90 18.30
N ARG A 392 47.21 -1.75 19.24
CA ARG A 392 48.64 -2.13 19.29
C ARG A 392 48.80 -3.36 18.41
N HIS A 393 49.82 -3.33 17.56
CA HIS A 393 50.21 -4.42 16.69
C HIS A 393 50.61 -5.65 17.53
N ALA A 394 49.99 -6.80 17.28
CA ALA A 394 50.75 -8.05 17.32
C ALA A 394 51.40 -8.16 15.95
N GLN A 395 52.70 -7.84 15.88
CA GLN A 395 53.54 -8.34 14.78
C GLN A 395 53.25 -9.83 14.65
N PHE A 396 53.10 -10.29 13.41
CA PHE A 396 53.13 -11.71 13.09
C PHE A 396 54.42 -12.31 13.66
N ALA A 397 54.38 -12.79 14.89
CA ALA A 397 55.33 -13.76 15.37
C ALA A 397 55.05 -15.01 14.54
N ARG A 398 55.97 -15.31 13.64
CA ARG A 398 56.02 -16.55 12.88
C ARG A 398 56.18 -17.68 13.90
N VAL A 399 55.07 -18.15 14.47
CA VAL A 399 55.06 -19.35 15.29
C VAL A 399 55.19 -20.50 14.31
N ILE A 400 56.43 -20.93 14.10
CA ILE A 400 56.72 -22.27 13.65
C ILE A 400 56.25 -23.18 14.79
N SER A 401 55.01 -23.67 14.72
CA SER A 401 54.62 -24.88 15.42
C SER A 401 54.52 -25.99 14.39
N LYS A 402 55.54 -26.84 14.37
CA LYS A 402 55.45 -28.18 13.81
C LYS A 402 54.27 -28.88 14.49
N HIS A 403 53.22 -29.18 13.74
CA HIS A 403 52.55 -30.46 13.86
C HIS A 403 51.88 -30.82 12.53
N GLU A 404 52.24 -32.01 12.06
CA GLU A 404 51.53 -32.85 11.10
C GLU A 404 50.01 -32.73 11.34
N THR A 405 49.16 -32.46 10.37
CA THR A 405 48.82 -33.29 9.22
C THR A 405 47.92 -32.44 8.33
N THR A 406 48.21 -32.37 7.04
CA THR A 406 47.35 -31.66 6.07
C THR A 406 46.07 -32.43 5.84
N THR A 407 44.98 -32.06 6.50
CA THR A 407 43.64 -32.41 6.01
C THR A 407 43.31 -31.45 4.86
N LYS A 408 43.28 -32.01 3.64
CA LYS A 408 42.72 -31.37 2.44
C LYS A 408 41.27 -30.97 2.75
N TRP A 409 41.04 -29.71 3.10
CA TRP A 409 39.70 -29.13 3.08
C TRP A 409 39.33 -28.87 1.62
N SER A 410 38.74 -29.88 0.97
CA SER A 410 37.91 -29.62 -0.21
C SER A 410 36.77 -28.72 0.23
N SER A 411 36.77 -27.47 -0.22
CA SER A 411 35.63 -26.57 -0.06
C SER A 411 34.39 -27.30 -0.60
N PRO A 412 33.38 -27.62 0.24
CA PRO A 412 32.19 -28.24 -0.30
C PRO A 412 31.58 -27.24 -1.27
N LYS A 413 31.42 -27.63 -2.55
CA LYS A 413 30.64 -26.85 -3.51
C LYS A 413 29.28 -26.61 -2.87
N LEU A 414 29.02 -25.37 -2.45
CA LEU A 414 27.76 -24.95 -1.85
C LEU A 414 26.64 -25.27 -2.86
N ASN A 415 25.93 -26.36 -2.60
CA ASN A 415 24.87 -26.81 -3.48
C ASN A 415 23.73 -25.79 -3.42
N ARG A 416 23.23 -25.32 -4.57
CA ARG A 416 22.18 -24.27 -4.67
C ARG A 416 20.96 -24.55 -3.78
N SER A 417 20.66 -25.83 -3.56
CA SER A 417 19.58 -26.31 -2.67
C SER A 417 19.77 -25.90 -1.20
N TYR A 418 21.01 -25.89 -0.66
CA TYR A 418 21.27 -25.42 0.71
C TYR A 418 21.01 -23.92 0.85
N MET A 419 21.23 -23.14 -0.21
CA MET A 419 20.93 -21.70 -0.20
C MET A 419 19.43 -21.45 -0.13
N PHE A 420 18.61 -22.12 -0.97
CA PHE A 420 17.15 -21.96 -0.93
C PHE A 420 16.55 -22.36 0.41
N LYS A 421 17.01 -23.47 1.01
CA LYS A 421 16.55 -23.88 2.34
C LYS A 421 16.90 -22.86 3.41
N ASN A 422 18.10 -22.26 3.34
CA ASN A 422 18.50 -21.20 4.26
C ASN A 422 17.70 -19.92 4.04
N TYR A 423 17.48 -19.48 2.79
CA TYR A 423 16.64 -18.31 2.51
C TYR A 423 15.21 -18.52 2.99
N PHE A 424 14.63 -19.70 2.77
CA PHE A 424 13.29 -20.02 3.25
C PHE A 424 13.24 -20.03 4.78
N LYS A 425 14.23 -20.64 5.45
CA LYS A 425 14.34 -20.64 6.91
C LYS A 425 14.49 -19.23 7.47
N ILE A 426 15.30 -18.38 6.83
CA ILE A 426 15.48 -16.97 7.22
C ILE A 426 14.18 -16.19 7.01
N ALA A 427 13.54 -16.34 5.85
CA ALA A 427 12.27 -15.68 5.55
C ALA A 427 11.18 -16.09 6.56
N TRP A 428 11.06 -17.38 6.88
CA TRP A 428 10.11 -17.88 7.89
C TRP A 428 10.39 -17.32 9.29
N ARG A 429 11.66 -17.34 9.73
CA ARG A 429 12.04 -16.73 11.02
C ARG A 429 11.77 -15.22 11.04
N ASN A 430 11.96 -14.54 9.92
CA ASN A 430 11.68 -13.11 9.81
C ASN A 430 10.18 -12.81 9.86
N ILE A 431 9.35 -13.60 9.17
CA ILE A 431 7.89 -13.48 9.18
C ILE A 431 7.34 -13.71 10.58
N THR A 432 7.79 -14.77 11.26
CA THR A 432 7.37 -15.10 12.63
C THR A 432 7.86 -14.10 13.68
N ARG A 433 9.02 -13.44 13.47
CA ARG A 433 9.52 -12.36 14.35
C ARG A 433 8.82 -11.03 14.12
N HIS A 434 8.43 -10.70 12.89
CA HIS A 434 7.77 -9.45 12.51
C HIS A 434 6.36 -9.69 11.98
N GLN A 435 5.53 -10.33 12.80
CA GLN A 435 4.21 -10.84 12.40
C GLN A 435 3.29 -9.76 11.83
N SER A 436 3.16 -8.61 12.50
CA SER A 436 2.27 -7.54 12.05
C SER A 436 2.73 -6.92 10.72
N TYR A 437 4.02 -6.65 10.58
CA TYR A 437 4.61 -6.13 9.34
C TYR A 437 4.42 -7.10 8.18
N SER A 438 4.70 -8.38 8.43
CA SER A 438 4.59 -9.43 7.43
C SER A 438 3.13 -9.68 7.03
N ALA A 439 2.21 -9.68 8.00
CA ALA A 439 0.78 -9.84 7.75
C ALA A 439 0.24 -8.73 6.84
N ILE A 440 0.57 -7.46 7.11
CA ILE A 440 0.11 -6.33 6.29
C ILE A 440 0.61 -6.46 4.85
N ASN A 441 1.90 -6.74 4.66
CA ASN A 441 2.49 -6.83 3.33
C ASN A 441 2.00 -8.06 2.54
N VAL A 442 1.91 -9.23 3.19
CA VAL A 442 1.42 -10.45 2.56
C VAL A 442 -0.05 -10.33 2.19
N ALA A 443 -0.89 -9.79 3.09
CA ALA A 443 -2.30 -9.57 2.80
C ALA A 443 -2.49 -8.58 1.64
N GLY A 444 -1.75 -7.46 1.64
CA GLY A 444 -1.80 -6.48 0.55
C GLY A 444 -1.41 -7.08 -0.80
N LEU A 445 -0.33 -7.86 -0.84
CA LEU A 445 0.10 -8.56 -2.06
C LEU A 445 -0.91 -9.61 -2.51
N ALA A 446 -1.45 -10.40 -1.58
CA ALA A 446 -2.43 -11.44 -1.87
C ALA A 446 -3.72 -10.86 -2.48
N VAL A 447 -4.25 -9.78 -1.91
CA VAL A 447 -5.43 -9.08 -2.44
C VAL A 447 -5.14 -8.53 -3.84
N GLY A 448 -3.97 -7.92 -4.05
CA GLY A 448 -3.57 -7.40 -5.36
C GLY A 448 -3.48 -8.48 -6.44
N ILE A 449 -2.86 -9.62 -6.13
CA ILE A 449 -2.77 -10.76 -7.05
C ILE A 449 -4.16 -11.35 -7.32
N ALA A 450 -4.99 -11.52 -6.30
CA ALA A 450 -6.34 -12.04 -6.45
C ALA A 450 -7.21 -11.14 -7.35
N ALA A 451 -7.17 -9.82 -7.15
CA ALA A 451 -7.89 -8.87 -7.99
C ALA A 451 -7.41 -8.92 -9.45
N CYS A 452 -6.09 -9.01 -9.68
CA CYS A 452 -5.52 -9.14 -11.02
C CYS A 452 -5.98 -10.44 -11.71
N LEU A 453 -5.97 -11.56 -11.00
CA LEU A 453 -6.44 -12.84 -11.52
C LEU A 453 -7.94 -12.82 -11.83
N LEU A 454 -8.76 -12.19 -10.98
CA LEU A 454 -10.20 -12.04 -11.25
C LEU A 454 -10.46 -11.21 -12.50
N ILE A 455 -9.80 -10.06 -12.65
CA ILE A 455 -9.91 -9.24 -13.86
C ILE A 455 -9.45 -10.04 -15.08
N PHE A 456 -8.32 -10.76 -14.98
CA PHE A 456 -7.82 -11.59 -16.06
C PHE A 456 -8.83 -12.66 -16.48
N VAL A 457 -9.45 -13.37 -15.52
CA VAL A 457 -10.46 -14.39 -15.80
C VAL A 457 -11.71 -13.77 -16.43
N VAL A 458 -12.15 -12.60 -15.96
CA VAL A 458 -13.30 -11.89 -16.57
C VAL A 458 -12.98 -11.46 -17.99
N VAL A 459 -11.83 -10.84 -18.24
CA VAL A 459 -11.41 -10.44 -19.59
C VAL A 459 -11.26 -11.66 -20.51
N GLN A 460 -10.66 -12.73 -20.00
CA GLN A 460 -10.55 -13.98 -20.74
C GLN A 460 -11.92 -14.55 -21.09
N TYR A 461 -12.88 -14.52 -20.15
CA TYR A 461 -14.26 -14.96 -20.37
C TYR A 461 -14.94 -14.13 -21.47
N GLU A 462 -14.94 -12.79 -21.33
CA GLU A 462 -15.55 -11.87 -22.30
C GLU A 462 -14.94 -11.99 -23.70
N LEU A 463 -13.63 -12.23 -23.80
CA LEU A 463 -12.94 -12.42 -25.09
C LEU A 463 -13.09 -13.84 -25.67
N SER A 464 -13.49 -14.80 -24.86
CA SER A 464 -13.70 -16.20 -25.29
C SER A 464 -15.09 -16.47 -25.85
N PHE A 465 -16.04 -15.55 -25.63
CA PHE A 465 -17.43 -15.70 -26.06
C PHE A 465 -17.51 -15.91 -27.59
N ASP A 466 -18.33 -16.88 -28.03
CA ASP A 466 -18.55 -17.27 -29.44
C ASP A 466 -17.32 -17.71 -30.27
N THR A 467 -16.13 -17.83 -29.67
CA THR A 467 -14.92 -18.32 -30.37
C THR A 467 -15.02 -19.78 -30.84
N TYR A 468 -16.01 -20.53 -30.35
CA TYR A 468 -16.30 -21.90 -30.78
C TYR A 468 -16.98 -21.98 -32.16
N GLN A 469 -17.54 -20.87 -32.66
CA GLN A 469 -18.22 -20.85 -33.96
C GLN A 469 -17.20 -20.94 -35.11
N PRO A 470 -17.43 -21.81 -36.12
CA PRO A 470 -16.61 -21.84 -37.32
C PRO A 470 -16.58 -20.46 -37.99
N GLY A 471 -15.40 -19.98 -38.37
CA GLY A 471 -15.29 -18.69 -39.05
C GLY A 471 -15.62 -17.47 -38.18
N TYR A 472 -15.60 -17.56 -36.84
CA TYR A 472 -15.92 -16.43 -35.94
C TYR A 472 -15.14 -15.13 -36.25
N LYS A 473 -13.91 -15.24 -36.79
CA LYS A 473 -13.10 -14.08 -37.21
C LYS A 473 -13.63 -13.35 -38.45
N SER A 474 -14.47 -14.02 -39.24
CA SER A 474 -15.07 -13.54 -40.49
C SER A 474 -16.59 -13.36 -40.39
N THR A 475 -17.15 -13.49 -39.19
CA THR A 475 -18.58 -13.26 -38.93
C THR A 475 -18.77 -11.83 -38.44
N TYR A 476 -19.64 -11.07 -39.10
CA TYR A 476 -19.88 -9.66 -38.80
C TYR A 476 -21.37 -9.37 -38.61
N ARG A 477 -21.69 -8.46 -37.69
CA ARG A 477 -23.02 -7.89 -37.55
C ARG A 477 -23.07 -6.52 -38.22
N ILE A 478 -23.97 -6.36 -39.18
CA ILE A 478 -24.20 -5.08 -39.84
C ILE A 478 -25.02 -4.19 -38.89
N VAL A 479 -24.57 -2.95 -38.68
CA VAL A 479 -25.19 -1.99 -37.75
C VAL A 479 -25.31 -0.61 -38.41
N THR A 480 -26.28 0.19 -37.96
CA THR A 480 -26.41 1.58 -38.36
C THR A 480 -25.58 2.48 -37.44
N LYS A 481 -24.65 3.25 -38.02
CA LYS A 481 -23.95 4.34 -37.33
C LYS A 481 -24.81 5.61 -37.36
N LYS A 482 -25.10 6.18 -36.20
CA LYS A 482 -25.78 7.47 -36.03
C LYS A 482 -24.79 8.47 -35.43
N GLU A 483 -24.61 9.60 -36.09
CA GLU A 483 -23.69 10.65 -35.66
C GLU A 483 -24.44 11.95 -35.46
N ARG A 484 -24.31 12.55 -34.27
CA ARG A 484 -24.93 13.84 -33.93
C ARG A 484 -24.05 14.59 -32.95
N GLU A 485 -23.67 15.83 -33.28
CA GLU A 485 -22.90 16.73 -32.39
C GLU A 485 -21.63 16.07 -31.81
N GLY A 486 -20.88 15.32 -32.63
CA GLY A 486 -19.65 14.62 -32.21
C GLY A 486 -19.88 13.32 -31.42
N ASN A 487 -21.13 12.98 -31.07
CA ASN A 487 -21.47 11.69 -30.48
C ASN A 487 -21.81 10.66 -31.56
N ILE A 488 -21.05 9.54 -31.55
CA ILE A 488 -21.27 8.39 -32.42
C ILE A 488 -22.00 7.31 -31.62
N ARG A 489 -23.12 6.82 -32.14
CA ARG A 489 -23.85 5.66 -31.60
C ARG A 489 -24.07 4.61 -32.68
N TYR A 490 -23.95 3.34 -32.32
CA TYR A 490 -24.27 2.22 -33.19
C TYR A 490 -25.60 1.60 -32.76
N SER A 491 -26.41 1.17 -33.72
CA SER A 491 -27.67 0.47 -33.48
C SER A 491 -27.78 -0.76 -34.35
N ALA A 492 -28.35 -1.83 -33.80
CA ALA A 492 -28.56 -3.10 -34.48
C ALA A 492 -29.57 -3.03 -35.64
N GLY A 493 -30.45 -2.01 -35.67
CA GLY A 493 -31.44 -1.88 -36.72
C GLY A 493 -30.81 -1.39 -38.03
N ILE A 494 -31.15 -2.05 -39.13
CA ILE A 494 -30.79 -1.66 -40.51
C ILE A 494 -32.08 -1.45 -41.33
N SER A 495 -31.99 -0.76 -42.47
CA SER A 495 -33.14 -0.65 -43.38
C SER A 495 -33.49 -2.02 -43.96
N THR A 496 -34.77 -2.39 -44.02
CA THR A 496 -35.25 -3.69 -44.54
C THR A 496 -34.60 -4.12 -45.87
N PRO A 497 -34.47 -3.28 -46.92
CA PRO A 497 -33.85 -3.69 -48.19
C PRO A 497 -32.32 -3.87 -48.12
N ALA A 498 -31.68 -3.58 -46.99
CA ALA A 498 -30.22 -3.70 -46.87
C ALA A 498 -29.76 -5.14 -47.04
N VAL A 499 -30.50 -6.13 -46.50
CA VAL A 499 -30.12 -7.55 -46.59
C VAL A 499 -29.99 -7.97 -48.07
N ASP A 500 -30.97 -7.62 -48.90
CA ASP A 500 -30.96 -7.94 -50.33
C ASP A 500 -29.89 -7.16 -51.10
N ALA A 501 -29.68 -5.89 -50.74
CA ALA A 501 -28.59 -5.10 -51.32
C ALA A 501 -27.22 -5.71 -51.01
N PHE A 502 -26.98 -6.19 -49.78
CA PHE A 502 -25.73 -6.84 -49.41
C PHE A 502 -25.48 -8.11 -50.22
N ARG A 503 -26.52 -8.93 -50.45
CA ARG A 503 -26.42 -10.11 -51.32
C ARG A 503 -26.06 -9.74 -52.76
N LEU A 504 -26.65 -8.67 -53.28
CA LEU A 504 -26.41 -8.20 -54.64
C LEU A 504 -24.97 -7.68 -54.83
N TYR A 505 -24.48 -6.86 -53.90
CA TYR A 505 -23.15 -6.23 -53.99
C TYR A 505 -22.01 -7.13 -53.50
N TYR A 506 -22.29 -8.13 -52.66
CA TYR A 506 -21.31 -9.05 -52.08
C TYR A 506 -21.77 -10.51 -52.22
N PRO A 507 -21.89 -11.05 -53.45
CA PRO A 507 -22.41 -12.40 -53.69
C PRO A 507 -21.54 -13.52 -53.07
N GLN A 508 -20.27 -13.22 -52.75
CA GLN A 508 -19.35 -14.13 -52.08
C GLN A 508 -19.59 -14.24 -50.56
N ALA A 509 -20.39 -13.34 -49.97
CA ALA A 509 -20.67 -13.34 -48.53
C ALA A 509 -21.99 -14.07 -48.24
N VAL A 510 -21.99 -14.89 -47.19
CA VAL A 510 -23.23 -15.46 -46.64
C VAL A 510 -23.92 -14.39 -45.80
N VAL A 511 -25.13 -14.00 -46.19
CA VAL A 511 -25.92 -12.95 -45.52
C VAL A 511 -27.25 -13.52 -45.06
N ALA A 512 -27.53 -13.38 -43.76
CA ALA A 512 -28.78 -13.76 -43.13
C ALA A 512 -29.43 -12.56 -42.44
N GLY A 513 -30.70 -12.31 -42.76
CA GLY A 513 -31.56 -11.34 -42.10
C GLY A 513 -32.15 -11.92 -40.81
N ILE A 514 -32.20 -11.09 -39.77
CA ILE A 514 -32.79 -11.43 -38.47
C ILE A 514 -33.65 -10.25 -38.02
N ASN A 515 -34.91 -10.52 -37.71
CA ASN A 515 -35.81 -9.60 -37.03
C ASN A 515 -36.16 -10.15 -35.65
N ALA A 516 -36.04 -9.34 -34.60
CA ALA A 516 -36.32 -9.77 -33.24
C ALA A 516 -37.50 -8.98 -32.65
N ILE A 517 -38.40 -9.67 -31.97
CA ILE A 517 -39.49 -9.09 -31.20
C ILE A 517 -39.29 -9.49 -29.74
N TYR A 518 -39.16 -8.50 -28.85
CA TYR A 518 -38.94 -8.73 -27.41
C TYR A 518 -40.26 -8.73 -26.63
N GLY A 519 -40.34 -9.53 -25.57
CA GLY A 519 -41.52 -9.60 -24.71
C GLY A 519 -42.71 -10.34 -25.33
N SER A 520 -42.45 -11.30 -26.22
CA SER A 520 -43.49 -12.07 -26.89
C SER A 520 -44.11 -13.11 -25.97
N GLN A 521 -45.43 -13.32 -26.11
CA GLN A 521 -46.13 -14.42 -25.47
C GLN A 521 -46.27 -15.59 -26.45
N ILE A 522 -45.77 -16.75 -26.06
CA ILE A 522 -45.94 -18.03 -26.77
C ILE A 522 -47.14 -18.76 -26.20
N VAL A 523 -47.98 -19.32 -27.06
CA VAL A 523 -49.08 -20.20 -26.69
C VAL A 523 -48.79 -21.58 -27.26
N ALA A 524 -48.51 -22.55 -26.38
CA ALA A 524 -48.34 -23.94 -26.76
C ALA A 524 -49.71 -24.62 -26.78
N GLN A 525 -50.15 -25.02 -27.98
CA GLN A 525 -51.46 -25.64 -28.18
C GLN A 525 -51.52 -27.01 -27.53
N ALA A 526 -52.63 -27.30 -26.85
CA ALA A 526 -52.79 -28.51 -26.06
C ALA A 526 -53.11 -29.78 -26.88
N ASN A 527 -53.37 -29.69 -28.19
CA ASN A 527 -53.72 -30.80 -29.09
C ASN A 527 -54.62 -31.89 -28.42
N GLY A 528 -55.71 -31.45 -27.77
CA GLY A 528 -56.68 -32.34 -27.12
C GLY A 528 -56.41 -32.66 -25.63
N SER A 529 -55.38 -32.07 -25.02
CA SER A 529 -55.13 -32.22 -23.58
C SER A 529 -56.21 -31.51 -22.73
N PRO A 530 -56.76 -32.17 -21.68
CA PRO A 530 -57.80 -31.59 -20.82
C PRO A 530 -57.31 -30.39 -19.98
N ALA A 531 -55.99 -30.12 -19.97
CA ALA A 531 -55.39 -28.99 -19.26
C ALA A 531 -55.46 -27.65 -20.04
N GLY A 532 -55.86 -27.66 -21.31
CA GLY A 532 -55.94 -26.45 -22.16
C GLY A 532 -54.57 -25.89 -22.57
N ASP A 533 -54.60 -24.85 -23.42
CA ASP A 533 -53.38 -24.23 -23.96
C ASP A 533 -52.51 -23.59 -22.88
N LYS A 534 -51.19 -23.80 -22.96
CA LYS A 534 -50.22 -23.22 -22.02
C LYS A 534 -49.64 -21.93 -22.58
N LYS A 535 -49.56 -20.90 -21.74
CA LYS A 535 -49.02 -19.58 -22.11
C LYS A 535 -47.67 -19.34 -21.43
N PHE A 536 -46.70 -18.86 -22.19
CA PHE A 536 -45.35 -18.55 -21.73
C PHE A 536 -44.94 -17.16 -22.21
N VAL A 537 -44.21 -16.41 -21.39
CA VAL A 537 -43.64 -15.12 -21.78
C VAL A 537 -42.14 -15.30 -21.99
N GLU A 538 -41.67 -14.99 -23.20
CA GLU A 538 -40.25 -15.02 -23.54
C GLU A 538 -39.67 -13.60 -23.53
N ASN A 539 -39.03 -13.26 -22.41
CA ASN A 539 -38.38 -11.95 -22.23
C ASN A 539 -37.19 -11.75 -23.19
N THR A 540 -36.54 -12.83 -23.62
CA THR A 540 -35.46 -12.82 -24.63
C THR A 540 -35.98 -12.53 -26.02
N GLY A 541 -37.30 -12.64 -26.23
CA GLY A 541 -37.96 -12.42 -27.51
C GLY A 541 -37.96 -13.63 -28.43
N ILE A 542 -38.65 -13.47 -29.56
CA ILE A 542 -38.69 -14.41 -30.68
C ILE A 542 -37.92 -13.78 -31.84
N MET A 543 -37.21 -14.61 -32.60
CA MET A 543 -36.49 -14.18 -33.79
C MET A 543 -37.12 -14.78 -35.04
N PHE A 544 -37.35 -13.92 -36.03
CA PHE A 544 -37.63 -14.30 -37.40
C PHE A 544 -36.32 -14.27 -38.15
N ALA A 545 -35.82 -15.44 -38.50
CA ALA A 545 -34.53 -15.61 -39.14
C ALA A 545 -34.68 -16.41 -40.43
N GLU A 546 -33.83 -16.09 -41.39
CA GLU A 546 -33.70 -16.87 -42.62
C GLU A 546 -32.86 -18.14 -42.38
N PRO A 547 -33.04 -19.20 -43.17
CA PRO A 547 -32.29 -20.46 -43.02
C PRO A 547 -30.76 -20.27 -43.13
N GLN A 548 -30.29 -19.28 -43.89
CA GLN A 548 -28.87 -18.96 -44.05
C GLN A 548 -28.19 -18.57 -42.73
N LEU A 549 -28.95 -18.26 -41.67
CA LEU A 549 -28.41 -18.03 -40.33
C LEU A 549 -27.54 -19.22 -39.87
N PHE A 550 -27.97 -20.45 -40.18
CA PHE A 550 -27.29 -21.67 -39.78
C PHE A 550 -26.11 -22.05 -40.69
N ASP A 551 -25.89 -21.30 -41.78
CA ASP A 551 -24.66 -21.36 -42.57
C ASP A 551 -23.56 -20.48 -41.94
N ILE A 552 -23.95 -19.50 -41.11
CA ILE A 552 -23.06 -18.60 -40.36
C ILE A 552 -22.79 -19.14 -38.95
N PHE A 553 -23.84 -19.63 -38.27
CA PHE A 553 -23.75 -20.16 -36.92
C PHE A 553 -24.01 -21.67 -36.93
N SER A 554 -23.02 -22.43 -36.46
CA SER A 554 -23.15 -23.87 -36.31
C SER A 554 -24.08 -24.19 -35.13
N ALA A 555 -25.04 -25.08 -35.38
CA ALA A 555 -25.97 -25.61 -34.39
C ALA A 555 -26.09 -27.13 -34.52
N THR A 556 -26.24 -27.82 -33.39
CA THR A 556 -26.48 -29.27 -33.36
C THR A 556 -27.97 -29.56 -33.42
N TRP A 557 -28.41 -30.19 -34.51
CA TRP A 557 -29.82 -30.55 -34.71
C TRP A 557 -30.14 -31.90 -34.07
N LEU A 558 -31.16 -31.93 -33.22
CA LEU A 558 -31.68 -33.17 -32.62
C LEU A 558 -32.76 -33.83 -33.50
N ALA A 559 -33.52 -33.01 -34.22
CA ALA A 559 -34.54 -33.41 -35.19
C ALA A 559 -34.69 -32.28 -36.23
N GLY A 560 -35.04 -32.64 -37.47
CA GLY A 560 -35.19 -31.68 -38.57
C GLY A 560 -33.87 -31.05 -39.03
N SER A 561 -33.98 -29.92 -39.73
CA SER A 561 -32.83 -29.12 -40.18
C SER A 561 -33.22 -27.66 -40.40
N ALA A 562 -32.24 -26.79 -40.66
CA ALA A 562 -32.44 -25.38 -40.97
C ALA A 562 -33.39 -25.13 -42.16
N SER A 563 -33.58 -26.12 -43.05
CA SER A 563 -34.49 -26.02 -44.19
C SER A 563 -35.94 -25.73 -43.79
N ALA A 564 -36.34 -26.11 -42.58
CA ALA A 564 -37.69 -25.86 -42.06
C ALA A 564 -38.05 -24.36 -42.05
N LEU A 565 -37.07 -23.45 -41.92
CA LEU A 565 -37.30 -22.01 -41.93
C LEU A 565 -37.67 -21.44 -43.32
N ARG A 566 -37.70 -22.26 -44.37
CA ARG A 566 -38.19 -21.86 -45.70
C ARG A 566 -39.71 -21.87 -45.79
N ASP A 567 -40.35 -22.73 -45.01
CA ASP A 567 -41.79 -22.92 -45.05
C ASP A 567 -42.47 -22.00 -44.03
N PRO A 568 -43.65 -21.44 -44.36
CA PRO A 568 -44.40 -20.62 -43.41
C PRO A 568 -44.85 -21.44 -42.20
N ASP A 569 -45.07 -20.77 -41.07
CA ASP A 569 -45.55 -21.34 -39.81
C ASP A 569 -44.67 -22.44 -39.19
N MET A 570 -43.41 -22.53 -39.62
CA MET A 570 -42.40 -23.40 -39.02
C MET A 570 -41.58 -22.66 -37.96
N VAL A 571 -41.22 -23.36 -36.89
CA VAL A 571 -40.41 -22.82 -35.80
C VAL A 571 -39.23 -23.74 -35.49
N VAL A 572 -38.09 -23.14 -35.22
CA VAL A 572 -36.93 -23.82 -34.65
C VAL A 572 -36.84 -23.42 -33.19
N ILE A 573 -36.89 -24.41 -32.30
CA ILE A 573 -36.79 -24.21 -30.86
C ILE A 573 -35.64 -25.05 -30.31
N ASP A 574 -34.92 -24.51 -29.33
CA ASP A 574 -33.91 -25.28 -28.63
C ASP A 574 -34.55 -26.33 -27.71
N LYS A 575 -33.76 -27.34 -27.32
CA LYS A 575 -34.23 -28.45 -26.49
C LYS A 575 -34.88 -27.98 -25.18
N SER A 576 -34.34 -26.95 -24.54
CA SER A 576 -34.85 -26.48 -23.24
C SER A 576 -36.19 -25.78 -23.41
N SER A 577 -36.36 -25.00 -24.48
CA SER A 577 -37.65 -24.38 -24.84
C SER A 577 -38.71 -25.44 -25.21
N ALA A 578 -38.33 -26.48 -25.95
CA ALA A 578 -39.24 -27.59 -26.28
C ALA A 578 -39.77 -28.30 -25.02
N ILE A 579 -38.87 -28.66 -24.10
CA ILE A 579 -39.24 -29.28 -22.81
C ILE A 579 -40.10 -28.32 -21.98
N LYS A 580 -39.78 -27.02 -21.96
CA LYS A 580 -40.57 -26.00 -21.26
C LYS A 580 -42.00 -25.93 -21.78
N TYR A 581 -42.19 -25.93 -23.10
CA TYR A 581 -43.50 -25.77 -23.73
C TYR A 581 -44.33 -27.05 -23.71
N PHE A 582 -43.71 -28.19 -24.04
CA PHE A 582 -44.41 -29.45 -24.32
C PHE A 582 -44.16 -30.55 -23.28
N GLY A 583 -43.21 -30.35 -22.36
CA GLY A 583 -42.81 -31.35 -21.34
C GLY A 583 -41.82 -32.40 -21.84
N ASN A 584 -41.65 -32.52 -23.16
CA ASN A 584 -40.64 -33.34 -23.84
C ASN A 584 -40.11 -32.59 -25.07
N TRP A 585 -38.92 -32.97 -25.56
CA TRP A 585 -38.32 -32.41 -26.77
C TRP A 585 -38.57 -33.24 -28.04
N GLN A 586 -38.90 -34.53 -27.89
CA GLN A 586 -39.36 -35.41 -28.97
C GLN A 586 -40.86 -35.29 -29.09
#